data_AF-A0A2G9N7G8-F1
#
_entry.id   AF-A0A2G9N7G8-F1
#
_cell.length_a   1.000
_cell.length_b   1.000
_cell.length_c   1.000
_cell.angle_alpha   90.00
_cell.angle_beta   90.00
_cell.angle_gamma   90.00
#
_symmetry.space_group_name_H-M   'P 1'
#
loop_
_entity.id
_entity.type
_entity.pdbx_description
1 polymer ?
#
loop_
_entity_poly.entity_id
_entity_poly.type
_entity_poly.pdbx_seq_one_letter_code
_entity_poly.pdbx_strand_id
1 'polypeptide(L)'
;MPKKEEIGYGMVILFVLVSLFFITLMVPFDTVTGAAVMDVSAEDLENFFFTATFPNFILLIVLSVWIVGGSLAIISQRRQAEGVLEGIPRMNRIELKEFVRESFGNGFKEEEIRCSLLSSGWDERTIEAVLRLY
;
A
#
# COMPACT_ATOMS: atom_id res chain seq x y z
N MET A 1 -5.21 -12.13 17.56
CA MET A 1 -4.63 -10.97 16.84
C MET A 1 -3.96 -10.05 17.86
N PRO A 2 -2.73 -9.59 17.61
CA PRO A 2 -2.03 -8.71 18.54
C PRO A 2 -2.63 -7.30 18.51
N LYS A 3 -3.16 -6.83 19.64
CA LYS A 3 -3.84 -5.53 19.83
C LYS A 3 -3.08 -4.28 19.35
N LYS A 4 -1.77 -4.38 19.11
CA LYS A 4 -0.96 -3.25 18.60
C LYS A 4 -1.23 -2.94 17.12
N GLU A 5 -1.76 -3.88 16.36
CA GLU A 5 -1.94 -3.71 14.90
C GLU A 5 -3.24 -2.99 14.54
N GLU A 6 -4.30 -3.14 15.34
CA GLU A 6 -5.57 -2.42 15.16
C GLU A 6 -5.39 -0.90 15.26
N ILE A 7 -4.45 -0.46 16.10
CA ILE A 7 -4.17 0.97 16.34
C ILE A 7 -3.52 1.61 15.10
N GLY A 8 -2.66 0.88 14.39
CA GLY A 8 -1.99 1.38 13.18
C GLY A 8 -2.98 1.63 12.04
N TYR A 9 -3.88 0.68 11.78
CA TYR A 9 -4.90 0.84 10.73
C TYR A 9 -5.92 1.92 11.05
N GLY A 10 -6.34 2.02 12.31
CA GLY A 10 -7.24 3.08 12.77
C GLY A 10 -6.65 4.48 12.54
N MET A 11 -5.35 4.65 12.79
CA MET A 11 -4.69 5.95 12.62
C MET A 11 -4.57 6.35 11.14
N VAL A 12 -4.29 5.41 10.23
CA VAL A 12 -4.24 5.68 8.78
C VAL A 12 -5.62 6.06 8.23
N ILE A 13 -6.66 5.31 8.62
CA ILE A 13 -8.04 5.60 8.19
C ILE A 13 -8.48 6.97 8.72
N LEU A 14 -8.20 7.27 9.99
CA LEU A 14 -8.49 8.57 10.58
C LEU A 14 -7.79 9.70 9.82
N PHE A 15 -6.52 9.53 9.47
CA PHE A 15 -5.75 10.53 8.73
C PHE A 15 -6.33 10.78 7.34
N VAL A 16 -6.72 9.73 6.62
CA VAL A 16 -7.38 9.86 5.30
C VAL A 16 -8.72 10.59 5.43
N LEU A 17 -9.53 10.25 6.43
CA LEU A 17 -10.83 10.90 6.67
C LEU A 17 -10.66 12.38 7.04
N VAL A 18 -9.70 12.71 7.90
CA VAL A 18 -9.39 14.09 8.27
C VAL A 18 -8.89 14.87 7.05
N SER A 19 -8.01 14.29 6.24
CA SER A 19 -7.50 14.93 5.02
C SER A 19 -8.62 15.20 4.01
N LEU A 20 -9.52 14.23 3.80
CA LEU A 20 -10.71 14.40 2.97
C LEU A 20 -11.61 15.51 3.49
N PHE A 21 -11.87 15.54 4.80
CA PHE A 21 -12.66 16.58 5.44
C PHE A 21 -12.07 17.98 5.22
N PHE A 22 -10.75 18.13 5.37
CA PHE A 22 -10.06 19.40 5.12
C PHE A 22 -10.12 19.82 3.64
N ILE A 23 -9.98 18.88 2.71
CA ILE A 23 -10.12 19.15 1.28
C ILE A 23 -11.55 19.63 0.98
N THR A 24 -12.57 18.93 1.48
CA THR A 24 -13.97 19.34 1.27
C THR A 24 -14.29 20.71 1.88
N LEU A 25 -13.67 21.04 3.02
CA LEU A 25 -13.83 22.36 3.63
C LEU A 25 -13.06 23.47 2.91
N MET A 26 -11.88 23.20 2.37
CA MET A 26 -11.02 24.22 1.74
C MET A 26 -11.40 24.53 0.29
N VAL A 27 -11.88 23.54 -0.46
CA VAL A 27 -12.34 23.73 -1.85
C VAL A 27 -13.33 24.89 -2.03
N PRO A 28 -14.38 25.06 -1.20
CA PRO A 28 -15.28 26.20 -1.36
C PRO A 28 -14.63 27.54 -1.06
N PHE A 29 -13.62 27.62 -0.18
CA PHE A 29 -13.03 28.91 0.21
C PHE A 29 -12.28 29.56 -0.96
N ASP A 30 -11.41 28.83 -1.66
CA ASP A 30 -10.60 29.40 -2.77
C ASP A 30 -11.47 29.83 -3.96
N THR A 31 -12.54 29.09 -4.22
CA THR A 31 -13.50 29.42 -5.28
C THR A 31 -14.42 30.57 -4.90
N VAL A 32 -14.79 30.75 -3.62
CA VAL A 32 -15.62 31.88 -3.17
C VAL A 32 -14.81 33.18 -3.18
N THR A 33 -13.52 33.15 -2.81
CA THR A 33 -12.65 34.33 -2.93
C THR A 33 -12.33 34.67 -4.38
N GLY A 34 -12.16 33.68 -5.27
CA GLY A 34 -11.98 33.94 -6.71
C GLY A 34 -13.25 34.45 -7.40
N ALA A 35 -14.42 33.88 -7.05
CA ALA A 35 -15.72 34.29 -7.55
C ALA A 35 -16.17 35.65 -7.00
N ALA A 36 -15.78 36.05 -5.80
CA ALA A 36 -16.08 37.40 -5.30
C ALA A 36 -15.35 38.50 -6.09
N VAL A 37 -14.30 38.16 -6.86
CA VAL A 37 -13.51 39.07 -7.68
C VAL A 37 -13.99 39.11 -9.14
N MET A 38 -14.73 38.08 -9.59
CA MET A 38 -15.30 38.03 -10.94
C MET A 38 -16.82 38.17 -10.83
N ASP A 39 -17.44 39.09 -11.56
CA ASP A 39 -18.89 39.40 -11.51
C ASP A 39 -19.73 38.25 -12.14
N VAL A 40 -19.55 37.03 -11.65
CA VAL A 40 -20.11 35.79 -12.16
C VAL A 40 -21.44 35.52 -11.46
N SER A 41 -22.45 35.15 -12.25
CA SER A 41 -23.78 34.86 -11.72
C SER A 41 -23.74 33.64 -10.80
N ALA A 42 -24.61 33.60 -9.79
CA ALA A 42 -24.70 32.47 -8.86
C ALA A 42 -25.00 31.14 -9.59
N GLU A 43 -25.70 31.21 -10.72
CA GLU A 43 -26.09 30.07 -11.56
C GLU A 43 -24.90 29.48 -12.34
N ASP A 44 -23.99 30.35 -12.82
CA ASP A 44 -22.74 29.93 -13.48
C ASP A 44 -21.75 29.32 -12.47
N LEU A 45 -21.72 29.84 -11.24
CA LEU A 45 -20.95 29.23 -10.16
C LEU A 45 -21.45 27.82 -9.89
N GLU A 46 -22.77 27.64 -9.68
CA GLU A 46 -23.32 26.32 -9.34
C GLU A 46 -22.98 25.27 -10.42
N ASN A 47 -23.15 25.61 -11.69
CA ASN A 47 -22.79 24.71 -12.79
C ASN A 47 -21.29 24.40 -12.84
N PHE A 48 -20.41 25.40 -12.65
CA PHE A 48 -18.95 25.20 -12.66
C PHE A 48 -18.49 24.26 -11.53
N PHE A 49 -19.04 24.41 -10.33
CA PHE A 49 -18.71 23.58 -9.18
C PHE A 49 -19.17 22.13 -9.34
N PHE A 50 -20.36 21.91 -9.91
CA PHE A 50 -20.90 20.56 -10.06
C PHE A 50 -20.28 19.79 -11.24
N THR A 51 -19.96 20.46 -12.34
CA THR A 51 -19.44 19.76 -13.54
C THR A 51 -17.93 19.50 -13.49
N ALA A 52 -17.11 20.42 -12.99
CA ALA A 52 -15.66 20.28 -13.04
C ALA A 52 -15.07 19.60 -11.79
N THR A 53 -15.62 19.85 -10.61
CA THR A 53 -14.96 19.52 -9.34
C THR A 53 -15.39 18.16 -8.80
N PHE A 54 -16.67 17.81 -8.97
CA PHE A 54 -17.23 16.57 -8.41
C PHE A 54 -16.66 15.28 -9.05
N PRO A 55 -16.51 15.17 -10.39
CA PRO A 55 -15.95 13.96 -10.99
C PRO A 55 -14.48 13.75 -10.62
N ASN A 56 -13.70 14.84 -10.57
CA ASN A 56 -12.29 14.81 -10.18
C ASN A 56 -12.13 14.37 -8.71
N PHE A 57 -13.03 14.83 -7.83
CA PHE A 57 -13.05 14.41 -6.44
C PHE A 57 -13.37 12.92 -6.27
N ILE A 58 -14.38 12.39 -6.97
CA ILE A 58 -14.68 10.95 -6.97
C ILE A 58 -13.48 10.16 -7.45
N LEU A 59 -12.83 10.60 -8.53
CA LEU A 59 -11.65 9.94 -9.08
C LEU A 59 -10.50 9.89 -8.06
N LEU A 60 -10.25 10.98 -7.33
CA LEU A 60 -9.25 11.02 -6.26
C LEU A 60 -9.58 10.06 -5.11
N ILE A 61 -10.85 9.99 -4.69
CA ILE A 61 -11.28 9.03 -3.66
C ILE A 61 -11.02 7.61 -4.14
N VAL A 62 -11.49 7.25 -5.34
CA VAL A 62 -11.31 5.89 -5.88
C VAL A 62 -9.82 5.55 -5.98
N LEU A 63 -9.00 6.46 -6.50
CA LEU A 63 -7.56 6.25 -6.63
C LEU A 63 -6.87 6.08 -5.27
N SER A 64 -7.25 6.87 -4.26
CA SER A 64 -6.70 6.74 -2.91
C SER A 64 -7.08 5.41 -2.24
N VAL A 65 -8.33 4.97 -2.37
CA VAL A 65 -8.81 3.69 -1.85
C VAL A 65 -8.06 2.53 -2.53
N TRP A 66 -7.82 2.60 -3.83
CA TRP A 66 -7.04 1.60 -4.56
C TRP A 66 -5.58 1.55 -4.09
N ILE A 67 -4.92 2.68 -3.88
CA ILE A 67 -3.54 2.74 -3.39
C ILE A 67 -3.45 2.12 -1.99
N VAL A 68 -4.36 2.49 -1.08
CA VAL A 68 -4.36 1.97 0.28
C VAL A 68 -4.68 0.48 0.29
N GLY A 69 -5.72 0.06 -0.44
CA GLY A 69 -6.11 -1.35 -0.55
C GLY A 69 -5.01 -2.23 -1.15
N GLY A 70 -4.35 -1.76 -2.22
CA GLY A 70 -3.20 -2.45 -2.82
C GLY A 70 -2.02 -2.58 -1.86
N SER A 71 -1.70 -1.50 -1.13
CA SER A 71 -0.63 -1.51 -0.13
C SER A 71 -0.90 -2.50 1.00
N LEU A 72 -2.16 -2.62 1.45
CA LEU A 72 -2.58 -3.57 2.48
C LEU A 72 -2.46 -5.02 2.01
N ALA A 73 -2.82 -5.31 0.76
CA ALA A 73 -2.71 -6.65 0.20
C ALA A 73 -1.26 -7.15 0.19
N ILE A 74 -0.31 -6.29 -0.20
CA ILE A 74 1.13 -6.61 -0.21
C ILE A 74 1.63 -6.91 1.20
N ILE A 75 1.26 -6.08 2.18
CA ILE A 75 1.67 -6.28 3.59
C ILE A 75 1.09 -7.59 4.15
N SER A 76 -0.16 -7.91 3.80
CA SER A 76 -0.81 -9.15 4.22
C SER A 76 -0.08 -10.39 3.71
N GLN A 77 0.29 -10.42 2.42
CA GLN A 77 1.06 -11.52 1.84
C GLN A 77 2.42 -11.68 2.51
N ARG A 78 3.11 -10.57 2.77
CA ARG A 78 4.41 -10.58 3.46
C ARG A 78 4.33 -11.22 4.84
N ARG A 79 3.26 -10.94 5.60
CA ARG A 79 3.06 -11.54 6.94
C ARG A 79 2.84 -13.04 6.91
N GLN A 80 2.10 -13.54 5.91
CA GLN A 80 1.91 -14.98 5.77
C GLN A 80 3.25 -15.69 5.49
N ALA A 81 4.09 -15.10 4.65
CA ALA A 81 5.44 -15.61 4.39
C ALA A 81 6.33 -15.53 5.65
N GLU A 82 6.31 -14.42 6.38
CA GLU A 82 7.09 -14.26 7.61
C GLU A 82 6.67 -15.23 8.72
N GLY A 83 5.38 -15.54 8.85
CA GLY A 83 4.87 -16.50 9.83
C GLY A 83 5.41 -17.93 9.62
N VAL A 84 5.60 -18.36 8.37
CA VAL A 84 6.25 -19.64 8.05
C VAL A 84 7.71 -19.64 8.51
N LEU A 85 8.39 -18.50 8.38
CA LEU A 85 9.80 -18.33 8.74
C LEU A 85 10.05 -18.17 10.25
N GLU A 86 9.02 -17.89 11.06
CA GLU A 86 9.16 -17.79 12.52
C GLU A 86 9.43 -19.16 13.17
N GLY A 87 9.06 -20.27 12.53
CA GLY A 87 9.37 -21.62 13.00
C GLY A 87 10.84 -22.04 12.86
N ILE A 88 11.65 -21.24 12.15
CA ILE A 88 13.04 -21.56 11.82
C ILE A 88 13.98 -20.85 12.80
N PRO A 89 15.09 -21.48 13.25
CA PRO A 89 16.12 -20.81 14.01
C PRO A 89 16.57 -19.50 13.35
N ARG A 90 16.69 -18.42 14.15
CA ARG A 90 16.97 -17.07 13.62
C ARG A 90 18.23 -17.00 12.77
N MET A 91 19.27 -17.77 13.11
CA MET A 91 20.56 -17.80 12.40
C MET A 91 20.38 -18.33 10.98
N ASN A 92 19.79 -19.52 10.86
CA ASN A 92 19.37 -20.16 9.62
C ASN A 92 18.51 -19.24 8.73
N ARG A 93 17.62 -18.44 9.33
CA ARG A 93 16.76 -17.51 8.58
C ARG A 93 17.53 -16.35 7.96
N ILE A 94 18.57 -15.83 8.62
CA ILE A 94 19.38 -14.72 8.10
C ILE A 94 20.22 -15.23 6.94
N GLU A 95 20.89 -16.37 7.13
CA GLU A 95 21.72 -17.02 6.10
C GLU A 95 20.90 -17.33 4.84
N LEU A 96 19.69 -17.89 5.02
CA LEU A 96 18.81 -18.21 3.90
C LEU A 96 18.39 -16.95 3.11
N LYS A 97 18.09 -15.84 3.79
CA LYS A 97 17.73 -14.57 3.14
C LYS A 97 18.92 -13.94 2.41
N GLU A 98 20.11 -14.01 3.01
CA GLU A 98 21.33 -13.50 2.38
C GLU A 98 21.68 -14.31 1.14
N PHE A 99 21.60 -15.64 1.21
CA PHE A 99 21.81 -16.53 0.08
C PHE A 99 20.87 -16.19 -1.08
N VAL A 100 19.55 -16.14 -0.83
CA VAL A 100 18.56 -15.83 -1.88
C VAL A 100 18.80 -14.45 -2.49
N ARG A 101 19.09 -13.44 -1.67
CA ARG A 101 19.41 -12.09 -2.14
C ARG A 101 20.65 -12.07 -3.03
N GLU A 102 21.71 -12.76 -2.63
CA GLU A 102 22.95 -12.85 -3.42
C GLU A 102 22.72 -13.62 -4.72
N SER A 103 21.96 -14.71 -4.70
CA SER A 103 21.64 -15.46 -5.92
C SER A 103 20.86 -14.62 -6.93
N PHE A 104 19.84 -13.86 -6.49
CA PHE A 104 19.15 -12.93 -7.39
C PHE A 104 20.07 -11.80 -7.87
N GLY A 105 20.95 -11.27 -7.00
CA GLY A 105 21.95 -10.28 -7.38
C GLY A 105 22.95 -10.78 -8.42
N ASN A 106 23.22 -12.09 -8.43
CA ASN A 106 24.08 -12.78 -9.41
C ASN A 106 23.33 -13.20 -10.69
N GLY A 107 22.03 -12.94 -10.80
CA GLY A 107 21.23 -13.23 -12.00
C GLY A 107 20.74 -14.68 -12.12
N PHE A 108 20.80 -15.47 -11.04
CA PHE A 108 20.20 -16.81 -11.03
C PHE A 108 18.67 -16.72 -11.14
N LYS A 109 18.07 -17.70 -11.81
CA LYS A 109 16.60 -17.79 -11.92
C LYS A 109 15.99 -18.37 -10.65
N GLU A 110 14.72 -18.05 -10.39
CA GLU A 110 13.99 -18.53 -9.20
C GLU A 110 14.04 -20.07 -9.10
N GLU A 111 13.90 -20.78 -10.22
CA GLU A 111 13.91 -22.24 -10.27
C GLU A 111 15.28 -22.83 -9.90
N GLU A 112 16.36 -22.16 -10.27
CA GLU A 112 17.73 -22.59 -9.95
C GLU A 112 18.01 -22.44 -8.45
N ILE A 113 17.59 -21.31 -7.89
CA ILE A 113 17.67 -21.04 -6.44
C ILE A 113 16.85 -22.08 -5.68
N ARG A 114 15.62 -22.36 -6.15
CA ARG A 114 14.74 -23.37 -5.55
C ARG A 114 15.38 -24.75 -5.55
N CYS A 115 15.94 -25.19 -6.68
CA CYS A 115 16.63 -26.47 -6.79
C CYS A 115 17.85 -26.55 -5.87
N SER A 116 18.63 -25.46 -5.75
CA SER A 116 19.79 -25.40 -4.85
C SER A 116 19.41 -25.48 -3.36
N LEU A 117 18.28 -24.87 -2.99
CA LEU A 117 17.79 -24.92 -1.61
C LEU A 117 17.18 -26.29 -1.28
N LEU A 118 16.44 -26.90 -2.21
CA LEU A 118 15.92 -28.27 -2.06
C LEU A 118 17.05 -29.29 -1.91
N SER A 119 18.11 -29.20 -2.72
CA SER A 119 19.27 -30.09 -2.62
C SER A 119 20.06 -29.91 -1.32
N SER A 120 19.97 -28.73 -0.71
CA SER A 120 20.54 -28.43 0.62
C SER A 120 19.67 -28.91 1.78
N GLY A 121 18.52 -29.53 1.50
CA GLY A 121 17.64 -30.12 2.51
C GLY A 121 16.62 -29.14 3.12
N TRP A 122 16.40 -27.97 2.52
CA TRP A 122 15.36 -27.05 2.97
C TRP A 122 13.97 -27.53 2.56
N ASP A 123 12.99 -27.32 3.43
CA ASP A 123 11.59 -27.64 3.17
C ASP A 123 10.99 -26.75 2.08
N GLU A 124 10.16 -27.32 1.22
CA GLU A 124 9.55 -26.62 0.08
C GLU A 124 8.73 -25.39 0.50
N ARG A 125 7.99 -25.46 1.61
CA ARG A 125 7.19 -24.33 2.10
C ARG A 125 8.05 -23.18 2.59
N THR A 126 9.20 -23.51 3.19
CA THR A 126 10.19 -22.52 3.62
C THR A 126 10.78 -21.80 2.42
N ILE A 127 11.15 -22.54 1.38
CA ILE A 127 11.71 -21.99 0.15
C ILE A 127 10.70 -21.07 -0.53
N GLU A 128 9.46 -21.53 -0.71
CA GLU A 128 8.38 -20.72 -1.30
C GLU A 128 8.12 -19.43 -0.51
N ALA A 129 8.13 -19.51 0.83
CA ALA A 129 7.97 -18.34 1.69
C ALA A 129 9.10 -17.33 1.52
N VAL A 130 10.36 -17.77 1.41
CA VAL A 130 11.49 -16.85 1.20
C VAL A 130 11.47 -16.25 -0.20
N LEU A 131 11.21 -17.05 -1.23
CA LEU A 131 11.18 -16.57 -2.62
C LEU A 131 10.09 -15.51 -2.83
N ARG A 132 8.91 -15.65 -2.20
CA ARG A 132 7.84 -14.64 -2.26
C ARG A 132 8.19 -13.27 -1.64
N LEU A 133 9.29 -13.17 -0.89
CA LEU A 133 9.73 -11.91 -0.29
C LEU A 133 10.62 -11.07 -1.22
N TYR A 134 11.05 -11.62 -2.36
CA TYR A 134 11.94 -11.00 -3.34
C TYR A 134 11.25 -10.89 -4.69
#